data_AF-A0A2P4Q5Q3-F1
#
_entry.id   AF-A0A2P4Q5Q3-F1
#
_cell.length_a   1.000
_cell.length_b   1.000
_cell.length_c   1.000
_cell.angle_alpha   90.00
_cell.angle_beta   90.00
_cell.angle_gamma   90.00
#
_symmetry.space_group_name_H-M   'P 1'
#
loop_
_entity.id
_entity.type
_entity.pdbx_description
1 polymer ?
#
loop_
_entity_poly.entity_id
_entity_poly.type
_entity_poly.pdbx_seq_one_letter_code
_entity_poly.pdbx_strand_id
1 'polypeptide(L)'
;MAPFLPTDCLSQIFRNLEKDQKSLYSCILVNRLWCATSIEFLWSRPFHFLYTCPISCPCDEFMRIERSSKLIQVYLSCLNEKEKLLLMENKVRLPSSVKQKPLFDYAGFIRYLDLDEFYTAVRDWIEFAHVVSKEDEIC
;
A
#
# COMPACT_ATOMS: atom_id res chain seq x y z
N MET A 1 8.03 28.42 20.99
CA MET A 1 7.43 27.61 19.91
C MET A 1 8.59 26.89 19.23
N ALA A 2 8.55 25.56 19.11
CA ALA A 2 9.61 24.83 18.42
C ALA A 2 9.66 25.25 16.94
N PRO A 3 10.85 25.42 16.34
CA PRO A 3 10.97 25.84 14.96
C PRO A 3 10.38 24.76 14.05
N PHE A 4 9.52 25.20 13.12
CA PHE A 4 8.93 24.34 12.12
C PHE A 4 9.99 24.03 11.07
N LEU A 5 10.37 22.76 10.92
CA LEU A 5 11.27 22.33 9.86
C LEU A 5 10.56 22.50 8.50
N PRO A 6 11.17 23.20 7.52
CA PRO A 6 10.63 23.26 6.16
C PRO A 6 10.49 21.86 5.55
N THR A 7 9.56 21.71 4.62
CA THR A 7 9.31 20.44 3.92
C THR A 7 10.57 19.89 3.25
N ASP A 8 11.42 20.75 2.67
CA ASP A 8 12.67 20.32 2.04
C ASP A 8 13.63 19.68 3.06
N CYS A 9 13.72 20.22 4.27
CA CYS A 9 14.53 19.65 5.34
C CYS A 9 13.97 18.29 5.78
N LEU A 10 12.65 18.18 5.94
CA LEU A 10 12.00 16.90 6.27
C LEU A 10 12.22 15.85 5.18
N SER A 11 12.11 16.24 3.91
CA SER A 11 12.40 15.35 2.78
C SER A 11 13.82 14.82 2.79
N GLN A 12 14.81 15.65 3.16
CA GLN A 12 16.20 15.18 3.33
C GLN A 12 16.33 14.21 4.51
N ILE A 13 15.66 14.48 5.64
CA ILE A 13 15.65 13.57 6.79
C ILE A 13 15.05 12.22 6.39
N PHE A 14 13.86 12.22 5.77
CA PHE A 14 13.17 10.98 5.39
C PHE A 14 13.86 10.22 4.27
N ARG A 15 14.61 10.89 3.40
CA ARG A 15 15.48 10.22 2.42
C ARG A 15 16.54 9.34 3.10
N ASN A 16 17.06 9.75 4.25
CA ASN A 16 18.00 8.91 5.02
C ASN A 16 17.29 7.70 5.68
N LEU A 17 15.96 7.72 5.77
CA LEU A 17 15.14 6.65 6.34
C LEU A 17 14.47 5.79 5.25
N GLU A 18 14.78 5.97 3.97
CA GLU A 18 14.09 5.29 2.86
C GLU A 18 14.08 3.76 2.96
N LYS A 19 15.11 3.17 3.59
CA LYS A 19 15.21 1.72 3.83
C LYS A 19 14.65 1.27 5.18
N ASP A 20 14.33 2.21 6.08
CA ASP A 20 13.79 1.94 7.41
C ASP A 20 12.29 2.26 7.43
N GLN A 21 11.50 1.33 6.91
CA GLN A 21 10.05 1.43 6.82
C GLN A 21 9.39 1.64 8.20
N LYS A 22 9.95 1.07 9.28
CA LYS A 22 9.39 1.20 10.63
C LYS A 22 9.54 2.63 11.14
N SER A 23 10.69 3.25 10.89
CA SER A 23 10.91 4.65 11.24
C SER A 23 10.04 5.58 10.39
N LEU A 24 9.91 5.34 9.08
CA LEU A 24 8.98 6.09 8.22
C LEU A 24 7.52 5.97 8.68
N TYR A 25 7.08 4.77 9.06
CA TYR A 25 5.75 4.56 9.62
C TYR A 25 5.55 5.32 10.94
N SER A 26 6.59 5.42 11.77
CA SER A 26 6.51 6.22 12.99
C SER A 26 6.39 7.72 12.66
N CYS A 27 7.08 8.18 11.60
CA CYS A 27 7.04 9.57 11.15
C CYS A 27 5.65 10.00 10.66
N ILE A 28 4.89 9.13 9.99
CA ILE A 28 3.55 9.49 9.50
C ILE A 28 2.56 9.81 10.64
N LEU A 29 2.83 9.34 11.86
CA LEU A 29 1.97 9.51 13.03
C LEU A 29 2.26 10.78 13.84
N VAL A 30 3.33 11.51 13.52
CA VAL A 30 3.79 12.67 14.31
C VAL A 30 2.84 13.86 14.17
N ASN A 31 2.62 14.33 12.94
CA ASN A 31 1.69 15.43 12.62
C ASN A 31 1.37 15.45 11.12
N ARG A 32 0.46 16.34 10.69
CA ARG A 32 0.01 16.44 9.28
C ARG A 32 1.15 16.70 8.29
N LEU A 33 2.13 17.54 8.62
CA LEU A 33 3.25 17.84 7.72
C LEU A 33 4.17 16.62 7.57
N TRP A 34 4.52 16.00 8.69
CA TRP A 34 5.34 14.79 8.71
C TRP A 34 4.65 13.65 7.97
N CYS A 35 3.33 13.47 8.19
CA CYS A 35 2.50 12.54 7.44
C CYS A 35 2.59 12.77 5.94
N ALA A 36 2.24 13.97 5.46
CA ALA A 36 2.23 14.28 4.03
C ALA A 36 3.61 14.15 3.36
N THR A 37 4.70 14.41 4.10
CA THR A 37 6.04 14.33 3.53
C THR A 37 6.61 12.91 3.59
N SER A 38 6.43 12.18 4.69
CA SER A 38 6.98 10.82 4.85
C SER A 38 6.18 9.75 4.12
N ILE A 39 4.89 9.97 3.85
CA ILE A 39 4.04 9.02 3.13
C ILE A 39 4.57 8.76 1.71
N GLU A 40 5.14 9.77 1.05
CA GLU A 40 5.76 9.62 -0.28
C GLU A 40 6.95 8.65 -0.26
N PHE A 41 7.74 8.67 0.82
CA PHE A 41 8.88 7.77 0.98
C PHE A 41 8.41 6.36 1.34
N LEU A 42 7.41 6.25 2.21
CA LEU A 42 6.83 4.96 2.60
C LEU A 42 6.20 4.21 1.41
N TRP A 43 5.58 4.96 0.48
CA TRP A 43 4.93 4.41 -0.70
C TRP A 43 5.81 4.35 -1.95
N SER A 44 7.11 4.64 -1.82
CA SER A 44 8.05 4.61 -2.94
C SER A 44 8.32 3.20 -3.48
N ARG A 45 8.32 2.17 -2.62
CA ARG A 45 8.61 0.75 -2.94
C ARG A 45 7.68 -0.23 -2.18
N PRO A 46 6.37 -0.13 -2.37
CA PRO A 46 5.42 -0.77 -1.45
C PRO A 46 5.36 -2.30 -1.62
N PHE A 47 5.51 -2.81 -2.84
CA PHE A 47 5.58 -4.25 -3.10
C PHE A 47 6.86 -4.87 -2.56
N HIS A 48 7.97 -4.15 -2.63
CA HIS A 48 9.23 -4.58 -2.04
C HIS A 48 9.09 -4.77 -0.53
N PHE A 49 8.55 -3.76 0.15
CA PHE A 49 8.31 -3.81 1.59
C PHE A 49 7.33 -4.90 2.03
N LEU A 50 6.45 -5.36 1.14
CA LEU A 50 5.55 -6.48 1.40
C LEU A 50 6.31 -7.82 1.49
N TYR A 51 7.32 -8.02 0.63
CA TYR A 51 8.00 -9.31 0.46
C TYR A 51 9.39 -9.38 1.12
N THR A 52 10.02 -8.26 1.46
CA THR A 52 11.38 -8.25 2.03
C THR A 52 11.42 -8.16 3.55
N CYS A 53 10.46 -8.75 4.27
CA CYS A 53 10.53 -8.69 5.73
C CYS A 53 11.67 -9.59 6.29
N PRO A 54 12.35 -9.19 7.39
CA PRO A 54 13.46 -9.94 7.94
C PRO A 54 13.07 -11.37 8.33
N ILE A 55 14.00 -12.31 8.36
CA ILE A 55 13.72 -13.71 8.78
C ILE A 55 13.09 -13.78 10.18
N SER A 56 13.38 -12.81 11.06
CA SER A 56 12.83 -12.71 12.42
C SER A 56 11.41 -12.13 12.49
N CYS A 57 10.82 -11.76 11.37
CA CYS A 57 9.50 -11.17 11.26
C CYS A 57 8.43 -12.26 11.41
N PRO A 58 7.45 -12.11 12.32
CA PRO A 58 6.47 -13.13 12.60
C PRO A 58 5.34 -13.20 11.56
N CYS A 59 5.45 -12.53 10.41
CA CYS A 59 4.41 -12.63 9.40
C CYS A 59 4.49 -13.99 8.72
N ASP A 60 3.45 -14.77 8.90
CA ASP A 60 3.25 -15.99 8.14
C ASP A 60 2.83 -15.67 6.70
N GLU A 61 2.67 -16.71 5.90
CA GLU A 61 2.18 -16.62 4.53
C GLU A 61 0.81 -15.95 4.45
N PHE A 62 -0.11 -16.29 5.36
CA PHE A 62 -1.45 -15.73 5.38
C PHE A 62 -1.46 -14.21 5.62
N MET A 63 -0.67 -13.71 6.59
CA MET A 63 -0.56 -12.27 6.84
C MET A 63 0.01 -11.52 5.62
N ARG A 64 0.93 -12.14 4.86
CA ARG A 64 1.45 -11.53 3.63
C ARG A 64 0.39 -11.44 2.55
N ILE A 65 -0.38 -12.51 2.36
CA ILE A 65 -1.53 -12.54 1.44
C ILE A 65 -2.56 -11.47 1.83
N GLU A 66 -2.92 -11.35 3.11
CA GLU A 66 -3.87 -10.32 3.58
C GLU A 66 -3.34 -8.89 3.33
N ARG A 67 -2.05 -8.64 3.61
CA ARG A 67 -1.42 -7.35 3.36
C ARG A 67 -1.36 -7.03 1.86
N SER A 68 -1.07 -8.01 1.03
CA SER A 68 -1.08 -7.87 -0.44
C SER A 68 -2.48 -7.47 -0.94
N SER A 69 -3.52 -8.10 -0.39
CA SER A 69 -4.91 -7.79 -0.73
C SER A 69 -5.28 -6.36 -0.37
N LYS A 70 -4.92 -5.89 0.84
CA LYS A 70 -5.13 -4.50 1.24
C LYS A 70 -4.35 -3.52 0.36
N LEU A 71 -3.11 -3.87 0.01
CA LEU A 71 -2.25 -3.08 -0.86
C LEU A 71 -2.87 -2.89 -2.25
N ILE A 72 -3.29 -3.98 -2.90
CA ILE A 72 -3.95 -3.92 -4.21
C ILE A 72 -5.27 -3.14 -4.14
N GLN A 73 -6.05 -3.30 -3.07
CA GLN A 73 -7.29 -2.53 -2.88
C GLN A 73 -7.05 -1.01 -2.82
N VAL A 74 -5.95 -0.57 -2.21
CA VAL A 74 -5.56 0.85 -2.21
C VAL A 74 -5.27 1.34 -3.63
N TYR A 75 -4.60 0.55 -4.46
CA TYR A 75 -4.35 0.93 -5.85
C TYR A 75 -5.62 0.94 -6.69
N LEU A 76 -6.49 -0.05 -6.50
CA LEU A 76 -7.79 -0.09 -7.16
C LEU A 76 -8.64 1.14 -6.79
N SER A 77 -8.55 1.63 -5.55
CA SER A 77 -9.28 2.83 -5.11
C SER A 77 -8.72 4.12 -5.70
N CYS A 78 -7.45 4.14 -6.13
CA CYS A 78 -6.83 5.24 -6.86
C CYS A 78 -7.32 5.34 -8.31
N LEU A 79 -7.87 4.27 -8.89
CA LEU A 79 -8.37 4.26 -10.26
C LEU A 79 -9.55 5.21 -10.46
N ASN A 80 -9.67 5.76 -11.65
CA ASN A 80 -10.85 6.52 -12.04
C ASN A 80 -12.03 5.60 -12.39
N GLU A 81 -13.23 6.17 -12.48
CA GLU A 81 -14.45 5.38 -12.72
C GLU A 81 -14.44 4.64 -14.06
N LYS A 82 -13.78 5.19 -15.09
CA LYS A 82 -13.66 4.51 -16.40
C LYS A 82 -12.79 3.27 -16.29
N GLU A 83 -11.65 3.37 -15.61
CA GLU A 83 -10.74 2.26 -15.36
C GLU A 83 -11.41 1.16 -14.52
N LYS A 84 -12.17 1.54 -13.48
CA LYS A 84 -12.94 0.59 -12.68
C LYS A 84 -14.00 -0.15 -13.51
N LEU A 85 -14.71 0.57 -14.38
CA LEU A 85 -15.69 -0.05 -15.29
C LEU A 85 -15.03 -1.05 -16.24
N LEU A 86 -13.89 -0.72 -16.83
CA LEU A 86 -13.13 -1.63 -17.68
C LEU A 86 -12.73 -2.91 -16.94
N LEU A 87 -12.33 -2.81 -15.67
CA LEU A 87 -12.02 -3.99 -14.86
C LEU A 87 -13.26 -4.86 -14.62
N MET A 88 -14.40 -4.24 -14.30
CA MET A 88 -15.66 -4.96 -14.11
C MET A 88 -16.14 -5.67 -15.39
N GLU A 89 -16.00 -5.03 -16.55
CA GLU A 89 -16.29 -5.63 -17.87
C GLU A 89 -15.43 -6.87 -18.14
N ASN A 90 -14.18 -6.85 -17.67
CA ASN A 90 -13.26 -7.99 -17.71
C ASN A 90 -13.46 -8.99 -16.57
N LYS A 91 -14.65 -8.98 -15.92
CA LYS A 91 -15.07 -9.91 -14.87
C LYS A 91 -14.24 -9.83 -13.57
N VAL A 92 -13.53 -8.73 -13.34
CA VAL A 92 -12.84 -8.49 -12.09
C VAL A 92 -13.85 -8.01 -11.04
N ARG A 93 -13.96 -8.75 -9.93
CA ARG A 93 -14.82 -8.36 -8.80
C ARG A 93 -14.10 -7.33 -7.94
N LEU A 94 -14.60 -6.10 -7.89
CA LEU A 94 -14.03 -5.03 -7.08
C LEU A 94 -14.64 -5.02 -5.67
N PRO A 95 -13.81 -5.02 -4.60
CA PRO A 95 -14.30 -4.88 -3.22
C PRO A 95 -15.02 -3.55 -2.98
N SER A 96 -15.91 -3.51 -1.99
CA SER A 96 -16.65 -2.29 -1.61
C SER A 96 -15.71 -1.14 -1.18
N SER A 97 -14.54 -1.46 -0.62
CA SER A 97 -13.49 -0.50 -0.23
C SER A 97 -12.98 0.35 -1.40
N VAL A 98 -13.02 -0.17 -2.63
CA VAL A 98 -12.57 0.52 -3.86
C VAL A 98 -13.43 1.72 -4.25
N LYS A 99 -14.63 1.83 -3.67
CA LYS A 99 -15.53 2.97 -3.90
C LYS A 99 -15.08 4.24 -3.17
N GLN A 100 -14.25 4.11 -2.13
CA GLN A 100 -13.79 5.25 -1.35
C GLN A 100 -12.55 5.87 -1.99
N LYS A 101 -12.55 7.20 -2.17
CA LYS A 101 -11.38 7.90 -2.67
C LYS A 101 -10.28 7.91 -1.60
N PRO A 102 -9.04 7.50 -1.92
CA PRO A 102 -7.94 7.53 -0.97
C PRO A 102 -7.57 8.98 -0.59
N LEU A 103 -6.98 9.13 0.59
CA LEU A 103 -6.52 10.43 1.10
C LEU A 103 -5.39 11.04 0.25
N PHE A 104 -4.53 10.19 -0.28
CA PHE A 104 -3.40 10.55 -1.13
C PHE A 104 -3.47 9.80 -2.45
N ASP A 105 -2.79 10.33 -3.46
CA ASP A 105 -2.52 9.61 -4.70
C ASP A 105 -1.36 8.62 -4.49
N TYR A 106 -1.68 7.48 -3.86
CA TYR A 106 -0.69 6.45 -3.57
C TYR A 106 -0.07 5.86 -4.84
N ALA A 107 -0.81 5.84 -5.95
CA ALA A 107 -0.29 5.41 -7.25
C ALA A 107 0.81 6.37 -7.75
N GLY A 108 0.59 7.67 -7.60
CA GLY A 108 1.58 8.71 -7.94
C GLY A 108 2.86 8.68 -7.09
N PHE A 109 2.85 8.02 -5.93
CA PHE A 109 4.03 7.92 -5.06
C PHE A 109 4.98 6.76 -5.38
N ILE A 110 4.58 5.82 -6.24
CA ILE A 110 5.44 4.70 -6.62
C ILE A 110 6.67 5.23 -7.36
N ARG A 111 7.87 4.96 -6.84
CA ARG A 111 9.15 5.31 -7.48
C ARG A 111 9.84 4.09 -8.07
N TYR A 112 9.65 2.93 -7.46
CA TYR A 112 10.18 1.66 -7.95
C TYR A 112 9.09 0.60 -7.89
N LEU A 113 8.85 -0.04 -9.03
CA LEU A 113 7.91 -1.14 -9.18
C LEU A 113 8.68 -2.34 -9.72
N ASP A 114 8.88 -3.33 -8.86
CA ASP A 114 9.33 -4.66 -9.29
C ASP A 114 8.11 -5.42 -9.82
N LEU A 115 8.19 -5.89 -11.07
CA LEU A 115 7.05 -6.53 -11.73
C LEU A 115 6.77 -7.93 -11.20
N ASP A 116 7.79 -8.64 -10.70
CA ASP A 116 7.61 -9.97 -10.13
C ASP A 116 6.94 -9.87 -8.75
N GLU A 117 7.37 -8.91 -7.92
CA GLU A 117 6.71 -8.60 -6.65
C GLU A 117 5.28 -8.11 -6.88
N PHE A 118 5.05 -7.24 -7.88
CA PHE A 118 3.71 -6.77 -8.22
C PHE A 118 2.80 -7.90 -8.68
N TYR A 119 3.27 -8.75 -9.59
CA TYR A 119 2.53 -9.90 -10.08
C TYR A 119 2.16 -10.86 -8.95
N THR A 120 3.11 -11.11 -8.04
CA THR A 120 2.89 -11.92 -6.84
C THR A 120 1.77 -11.31 -5.98
N ALA A 121 1.79 -10.00 -5.74
CA ALA A 121 0.77 -9.32 -4.94
C ALA A 121 -0.62 -9.38 -5.57
N VAL A 122 -0.72 -9.29 -6.90
CA VAL A 122 -2.00 -9.45 -7.62
C VAL A 122 -2.50 -10.89 -7.51
N ARG A 123 -1.64 -11.89 -7.66
CA ARG A 123 -2.00 -13.30 -7.50
C ARG A 123 -2.51 -13.59 -6.08
N ASP A 124 -1.75 -13.15 -5.07
CA ASP A 124 -2.10 -13.32 -3.66
C ASP A 124 -3.44 -12.62 -3.33
N TRP A 125 -3.71 -11.45 -3.90
CA TRP A 125 -5.00 -10.77 -3.77
C TRP A 125 -6.18 -11.57 -4.36
N ILE A 126 -6.00 -12.16 -5.55
CA ILE A 126 -7.03 -13.00 -6.19
C ILE A 126 -7.31 -14.24 -5.35
N GLU A 127 -6.27 -14.90 -4.85
CA GLU A 127 -6.39 -16.07 -3.98
C GLU A 127 -7.13 -15.73 -2.68
N PHE A 128 -6.78 -14.61 -2.04
CA PHE A 128 -7.47 -14.13 -0.84
C PHE A 128 -8.96 -13.89 -1.07
N ALA A 129 -9.32 -13.25 -2.19
CA ALA A 129 -10.71 -12.99 -2.54
C ALA A 129 -11.52 -14.31 -2.70
N HIS A 130 -10.88 -15.37 -3.21
CA HIS A 130 -11.50 -16.69 -3.29
C HIS A 130 -11.68 -17.35 -1.92
N VAL A 131 -10.70 -17.23 -1.01
CA VAL A 131 -10.79 -17.77 0.35
C VAL A 131 -11.93 -17.11 1.12
N VAL A 132 -11.99 -15.78 1.16
CA VAL A 132 -13.04 -15.04 1.89
C VAL A 132 -14.43 -15.36 1.33
N SER A 133 -14.58 -15.45 0.00
CA SER A 133 -15.87 -15.79 -0.61
C SER A 133 -16.41 -17.18 -0.26
N LYS A 134 -15.54 -18.12 0.12
CA LYS A 134 -15.96 -19.47 0.55
C LYS A 134 -16.35 -19.51 2.03
N GLU A 135 -15.78 -18.65 2.86
CA GLU A 135 -16.13 -18.55 4.27
C GLU A 135 -17.51 -17.90 4.46
N ASP A 136 -17.86 -16.92 3.62
CA ASP A 136 -19.18 -16.26 3.63
C ASP A 136 -20.34 -17.18 3.19
N GLU A 137 -20.08 -18.31 2.51
CA GLU A 137 -21.11 -19.28 2.08
C GLU A 137 -21.42 -20.37 3.14
N ILE A 138 -20.64 -20.44 4.22
CA ILE A 138 -20.73 -21.51 5.25
C ILE A 138 -21.46 -21.02 6.53
N CYS A 139 -21.88 -19.74 6.59
CA CYS A 139 -22.65 -19.17 7.70
C CYS A 139 -24.12 -18.92 7.35
#